data_AF-A0A4V1V093-F1
#
_entry.id   AF-A0A4V1V093-F1
#
_cell.length_a   1.000
_cell.length_b   1.000
_cell.length_c   1.000
_cell.angle_alpha   90.00
_cell.angle_beta   90.00
_cell.angle_gamma   90.00
#
_symmetry.space_group_name_H-M   'P 1'
#
loop_
_entity.id
_entity.type
_entity.pdbx_description
1 polymer ?
#
loop_
_entity_poly.entity_id
_entity_poly.type
_entity_poly.pdbx_seq_one_letter_code
_entity_poly.pdbx_strand_id
1 'polypeptide(L)' 'SRQTRDTKIKGHQVRASEDDPQYIVQSDSGGRASHKPSALTKE' A
#
# COMPACT_ATOMS: atom_id res chain seq x y z
N SER A 1 3.31 -5.70 -0.02
CA SER A 1 2.57 -6.48 -1.04
C SER A 1 1.87 -5.54 -2.01
N ARG A 2 1.79 -5.89 -3.30
CA ARG A 2 0.98 -5.13 -4.29
C ARG A 2 -0.50 -5.45 -4.10
N GLN A 3 -1.36 -4.45 -4.18
CA GLN A 3 -2.81 -4.54 -4.10
C GLN A 3 -3.42 -3.86 -5.32
N THR A 4 -4.39 -4.50 -5.94
CA THR A 4 -5.14 -4.00 -7.11
C THR A 4 -6.64 -3.97 -6.85
N ARG A 5 -7.03 -4.12 -5.59
CA ARG A 5 -8.40 -4.06 -5.12
C ARG A 5 -8.44 -3.35 -3.77
N ASP A 6 -9.61 -2.84 -3.46
CA ASP A 6 -9.90 -2.28 -2.15
C ASP A 6 -9.50 -3.20 -1.01
N THR A 7 -8.82 -2.61 -0.03
CA THR A 7 -8.42 -3.32 1.17
C THR A 7 -8.51 -2.40 2.39
N LYS A 8 -8.42 -2.98 3.58
CA LYS A 8 -8.39 -2.24 4.84
C LYS A 8 -7.07 -2.46 5.55
N ILE A 9 -6.39 -1.37 5.89
CA ILE A 9 -5.19 -1.40 6.74
C ILE A 9 -5.43 -0.58 8.00
N LYS A 10 -5.20 -1.18 9.17
CA LYS A 10 -5.36 -0.50 10.46
C LYS A 10 -6.70 0.25 10.61
N GLY A 11 -7.77 -0.29 10.05
CA GLY A 11 -9.10 0.35 10.05
C GLY A 11 -9.36 1.38 8.94
N HIS A 12 -8.33 1.79 8.20
CA HIS A 12 -8.45 2.71 7.06
C HIS A 12 -8.69 1.96 5.75
N GLN A 13 -9.59 2.48 4.92
CA GLN A 13 -9.82 1.96 3.57
C GLN A 13 -8.75 2.48 2.60
N VAL A 14 -8.18 1.58 1.82
CA VAL A 14 -7.24 1.85 0.75
C VAL A 14 -7.90 1.41 -0.55
N ARG A 15 -8.11 2.36 -1.46
CA ARG A 15 -8.58 2.09 -2.82
C ARG A 15 -7.40 1.70 -3.69
N ALA A 16 -7.56 0.64 -4.48
CA ALA A 16 -6.57 0.23 -5.45
C ALA A 16 -7.26 -0.43 -6.65
N SER A 17 -6.64 -0.32 -7.83
CA SER A 17 -7.09 -0.97 -9.05
C SER A 17 -5.90 -1.59 -9.80
N GLU A 18 -6.17 -2.25 -10.92
CA GLU A 18 -5.10 -2.75 -11.80
C GLU A 18 -4.26 -1.60 -12.38
N ASP A 19 -4.92 -0.49 -12.75
CA ASP A 19 -4.31 0.72 -13.30
C ASP A 19 -3.65 1.62 -12.24
N ASP A 20 -4.20 1.68 -11.02
CA ASP A 20 -3.62 2.41 -9.88
C ASP A 20 -3.39 1.46 -8.69
N PRO A 21 -2.37 0.59 -8.78
CA PRO A 21 -2.09 -0.36 -7.72
C PRO A 21 -1.50 0.36 -6.50
N GLN A 22 -1.78 -0.18 -5.33
CA GLN A 22 -1.20 0.27 -4.07
C GLN A 22 -0.20 -0.76 -3.55
N TYR A 23 0.87 -0.30 -2.92
CA TYR A 23 1.85 -1.15 -2.26
C TYR A 23 1.78 -0.99 -0.75
N ILE A 24 1.45 -2.08 -0.08
CA ILE A 24 1.40 -2.12 1.38
C ILE A 24 2.80 -2.47 1.88
N VAL A 25 3.42 -1.56 2.62
CA VAL A 25 4.72 -1.76 3.25
C VAL A 25 4.54 -1.92 4.75
N GLN A 26 5.41 -2.74 5.36
CA GLN A 26 5.46 -2.94 6.79
C GLN A 26 6.81 -2.43 7.31
N SER A 27 6.80 -1.67 8.39
CA SER A 27 8.02 -1.25 9.09
C SER A 27 8.34 -2.20 10.22
N ASP A 28 9.62 -2.25 10.63
CA ASP A 28 10.09 -3.08 11.75
C ASP A 28 9.45 -2.67 13.09
N SER A 29 9.02 -1.40 13.20
CA SER A 29 8.24 -0.88 14.33
C SER A 29 6.77 -1.32 14.35
N GLY A 30 6.34 -2.22 13.43
CA GLY A 30 4.95 -2.69 13.33
C GLY A 30 4.01 -1.75 12.57
N GLY A 31 4.56 -0.74 11.90
CA GLY A 31 3.84 0.15 10.99
C GLY A 31 3.32 -0.61 9.77
N ARG A 32 2.14 -0.23 9.26
CA ARG A 32 1.64 -0.67 7.94
C ARG A 32 1.11 0.56 7.22
N ALA A 33 1.58 0.79 6.00
CA ALA A 33 1.23 1.95 5.19
C ALA A 33 1.00 1.53 3.72
N SER A 34 0.23 2.34 2.99
CA SER A 34 -0.02 2.16 1.56
C SER A 34 0.67 3.26 0.76
N HIS A 35 1.41 2.89 -0.27
CA HIS A 35 2.08 3.82 -1.18
C HIS A 35 1.74 3.54 -2.63
N LYS A 36 1.66 4.59 -3.44
CA LYS A 36 1.63 4.47 -4.90
C LYS A 36 2.98 3.92 -5.41
N PRO A 37 3.01 3.25 -6.58
CA PRO A 37 4.24 2.69 -7.13
C PRO A 37 5.28 3.76 -7.42
N SER A 38 4.83 4.94 -7.87
CA SER A 38 5.67 6.10 -8.16
C SER A 38 6.28 6.76 -6.93
N ALA A 39 5.75 6.50 -5.73
CA ALA A 39 6.23 7.06 -4.47
C ALA A 39 7.23 6.13 -3.74
N LEU A 40 7.45 4.93 -4.26
CA LEU A 40 8.45 4.01 -3.72
C LEU A 40 9.80 4.31 -4.36
N THR A 41 10.63 5.09 -3.67
CA THR A 41 12.06 5.12 -3.97
C THR A 41 12.64 3.76 -3.58
N LYS A 42 13.22 3.05 -4.54
CA LYS A 42 14.10 1.92 -4.23
C LYS A 42 15.47 2.52 -3.93
N GLU A 43 15.90 2.41 -2.68
CA GLU A 43 17.33 2.53 -2.33
C GLU A 43 18.10 1.37 -2.96
#